data_AF-A0A842UCB8-F1
#
_entry.id   AF-A0A842UCB8-F1
#
_cell.length_a   1.000
_cell.length_b   1.000
_cell.length_c   1.000
_cell.angle_alpha   90.00
_cell.angle_beta   90.00
_cell.angle_gamma   90.00
#
_symmetry.space_group_name_H-M   'P 1'
#
loop_
_entity.id
_entity.type
_entity.pdbx_description
1 polymer ?
#
loop_
_entity_poly.entity_id
_entity_poly.type
_entity_poly.pdbx_seq_one_letter_code
_entity_poly.pdbx_strand_id
1 'polypeptide(L)' 'MAKKKLTRQEEFDILKLVLDKFLWLGFIIMAYGLYKLFQLDWTNGLLLIVAGAIVLVVLLIIIVKEYEIIRY' A
#
# COMPACT_ATOMS: atom_id res chain seq x y z
N MET A 1 -1.07 -6.60 -34.14
CA MET A 1 -1.82 -6.16 -32.95
C MET A 1 -1.23 -4.84 -32.46
N ALA A 2 -1.91 -3.71 -32.67
CA ALA A 2 -1.43 -2.43 -32.15
C ALA A 2 -1.55 -2.46 -30.62
N LYS A 3 -0.42 -2.32 -29.91
CA LYS A 3 -0.44 -2.15 -28.45
C LYS A 3 -1.20 -0.85 -28.18
N LYS A 4 -2.38 -0.96 -27.55
CA LYS A 4 -3.20 0.18 -27.18
C LYS A 4 -2.38 1.01 -26.19
N LYS A 5 -1.85 2.16 -26.63
CA LYS A 5 -1.25 3.14 -25.71
C LYS A 5 -2.41 3.70 -24.89
N LEU A 6 -2.36 3.46 -23.58
CA LEU A 6 -3.32 4.01 -22.65
C LEU A 6 -3.13 5.53 -22.60
N THR A 7 -4.23 6.24 -22.45
CA THR A 7 -4.19 7.69 -22.20
C THR A 7 -3.68 7.94 -20.78
N ARG A 8 -3.03 9.09 -20.54
CA ARG A 8 -2.48 9.48 -19.22
C ARG A 8 -3.53 9.39 -18.09
N GLN A 9 -4.81 9.57 -18.43
CA GLN A 9 -5.95 9.42 -17.51
C GLN A 9 -6.20 7.95 -17.13
N GLU A 10 -6.20 7.04 -18.11
CA GLU A 10 -6.40 5.60 -17.86
C GLU A 10 -5.25 5.02 -17.04
N GLU A 11 -4.01 5.45 -17.28
CA GLU A 11 -2.84 5.03 -16.51
C GLU A 11 -2.96 5.46 -15.03
N PHE A 12 -3.46 6.67 -14.78
CA PHE A 12 -3.70 7.17 -13.43
C PHE A 12 -4.82 6.41 -12.70
N ASP A 13 -5.90 6.07 -13.38
CA ASP A 13 -6.99 5.31 -12.77
C ASP A 13 -6.57 3.86 -12.47
N ILE A 14 -5.72 3.26 -13.31
CA ILE A 14 -5.09 1.97 -13.01
C ILE A 14 -4.14 2.10 -11.81
N LEU A 15 -3.33 3.16 -11.74
CA LEU A 15 -2.44 3.40 -10.59
C LEU A 15 -3.22 3.44 -9.28
N LYS A 16 -4.35 4.17 -9.22
CA LYS A 16 -5.23 4.20 -8.03
C LYS A 16 -5.73 2.82 -7.63
N LEU A 17 -6.19 2.03 -8.61
CA LEU A 17 -6.70 0.68 -8.39
C LEU A 17 -5.62 -0.29 -7.89
N VAL A 18 -4.42 -0.19 -8.46
CA VAL A 18 -3.27 -1.00 -8.05
C VAL A 18 -2.83 -0.61 -6.64
N LEU A 19 -2.80 0.69 -6.37
CA LEU A 19 -2.43 1.24 -5.08
C LEU A 19 -3.37 0.81 -3.96
N ASP A 20 -4.69 0.84 -4.20
CA ASP A 20 -5.69 0.36 -3.23
C ASP A 20 -5.37 -1.09 -2.83
N LYS A 21 -5.12 -1.97 -3.81
CA LYS A 21 -4.74 -3.36 -3.55
C LYS A 21 -3.45 -3.50 -2.73
N PHE A 22 -2.47 -2.63 -2.94
CA PHE A 22 -1.24 -2.62 -2.13
C PHE A 22 -1.46 -2.09 -0.71
N LEU A 23 -2.31 -1.06 -0.53
CA LEU A 23 -2.70 -0.55 0.78
C LEU A 23 -3.38 -1.64 1.62
N TRP A 24 -4.23 -2.45 0.98
CA TRP A 24 -4.84 -3.62 1.61
C TRP A 24 -3.83 -4.63 2.16
N LEU A 25 -2.67 -4.82 1.52
CA LEU A 25 -1.62 -5.71 2.06
C LEU A 25 -1.05 -5.20 3.38
N GLY A 26 -0.70 -3.91 3.44
CA GLY A 26 -0.23 -3.30 4.70
C GLY A 26 -1.28 -3.37 5.80
N PHE A 27 -2.55 -3.16 5.45
CA PHE A 27 -3.67 -3.27 6.37
C PHE A 27 -3.85 -4.69 6.93
N ILE A 28 -3.77 -5.72 6.06
CA ILE A 28 -3.87 -7.13 6.48
C ILE A 28 -2.72 -7.51 7.42
N ILE A 29 -1.50 -7.07 7.13
CA ILE A 29 -0.33 -7.33 7.99
C ILE A 29 -0.55 -6.69 9.37
N MET A 30 -1.03 -5.45 9.43
CA MET A 30 -1.34 -4.79 10.69
C MET A 30 -2.47 -5.49 11.46
N ALA A 31 -3.55 -5.87 10.77
CA ALA A 31 -4.66 -6.61 11.38
C ALA A 31 -4.20 -7.95 11.97
N TYR A 32 -3.29 -8.65 11.27
CA TYR A 32 -2.69 -9.89 11.76
C TYR A 32 -1.76 -9.65 12.96
N GLY A 33 -0.98 -8.57 12.94
CA GLY A 33 -0.17 -8.15 14.10
C GLY A 33 -1.03 -7.85 15.33
N LEU A 34 -2.16 -7.16 15.16
CA LEU A 34 -3.14 -6.93 16.23
C LEU A 34 -3.73 -8.25 16.74
N TYR A 35 -4.10 -9.17 15.85
CA TYR A 35 -4.58 -10.50 16.24
C TYR A 35 -3.55 -11.26 17.08
N LYS A 36 -2.26 -11.14 16.77
CA LYS A 36 -1.17 -11.73 17.56
C LYS A 36 -1.01 -11.10 18.95
N LEU A 37 -1.23 -9.79 19.08
CA LEU A 37 -1.25 -9.14 20.39
C LEU A 37 -2.38 -9.69 21.29
N PHE A 38 -3.56 -9.97 20.72
CA PHE A 38 -4.65 -10.61 21.46
C PHE A 38 -4.30 -12.01 21.97
N GLN A 39 -3.36 -12.71 21.34
CA GLN A 39 -2.86 -14.02 21.78
C GLN A 39 -1.76 -13.93 22.85
N LEU A 40 -1.54 -12.76 23.47
CA LEU A 40 -0.46 -12.48 24.43
C LEU A 40 0.96 -12.63 23.83
N ASP A 41 1.08 -12.68 22.50
CA ASP A 41 2.35 -12.72 21.79
C ASP A 41 2.80 -11.29 21.44
N TRP A 42 3.22 -10.56 22.47
CA TRP A 42 3.55 -9.13 22.40
C TRP A 42 4.69 -8.83 21.43
N THR A 43 5.76 -9.63 21.46
CA THR A 43 6.97 -9.41 20.66
C THR A 43 6.68 -9.55 19.17
N ASN A 44 6.03 -10.65 18.76
CA ASN A 44 5.72 -10.88 17.36
C ASN A 44 4.60 -9.96 16.86
N GLY A 45 3.60 -9.67 17.70
CA GLY A 45 2.51 -8.76 17.36
C GLY A 45 3.01 -7.33 17.11
N LEU A 46 3.88 -6.79 17.97
CA LEU A 46 4.48 -5.47 17.78
C LEU A 46 5.37 -5.43 16.53
N LEU A 47 6.20 -6.46 16.30
CA LEU A 47 7.03 -6.53 15.08
C LEU A 47 6.20 -6.53 13.80
N LEU A 48 5.10 -7.28 13.77
CA LEU A 48 4.19 -7.31 12.62
C LEU A 48 3.46 -5.98 12.40
N ILE A 49 3.03 -5.31 13.47
CA ILE A 49 2.42 -3.98 13.38
C ILE A 49 3.42 -2.96 12.85
N VAL A 50 4.66 -2.95 13.36
CA VAL A 50 5.73 -2.06 12.89
C VAL A 50 6.08 -2.34 11.43
N ALA A 51 6.19 -3.62 11.04
CA ALA A 51 6.41 -4.00 9.65
C ALA A 51 5.29 -3.53 8.73
N GLY A 52 4.02 -3.72 9.13
CA GLY A 52 2.86 -3.23 8.40
C GLY A 52 2.84 -1.70 8.27
N ALA A 53 3.18 -0.99 9.35
CA ALA A 53 3.30 0.46 9.33
C ALA A 53 4.39 0.94 8.35
N ILE A 54 5.56 0.30 8.34
CA ILE A 54 6.65 0.61 7.40
C ILE A 54 6.17 0.41 5.95
N VAL A 55 5.50 -0.71 5.65
CA VAL A 55 4.95 -0.98 4.31
C VAL A 55 3.98 0.12 3.89
N LEU A 56 3.05 0.53 4.77
CA LEU A 56 2.09 1.59 4.48
C LEU A 56 2.78 2.95 4.24
N VAL A 57 3.80 3.29 5.03
CA VAL A 57 4.56 4.53 4.86
C VAL A 57 5.32 4.54 3.53
N VAL A 58 5.96 3.43 3.16
CA VAL A 58 6.63 3.31 1.86
C VAL A 58 5.65 3.48 0.71
N LEU A 59 4.49 2.83 0.79
CA LEU A 59 3.42 3.00 -0.21
C LEU A 59 2.95 4.44 -0.28
N LEU A 60 2.75 5.11 0.86
CA LEU A 60 2.34 6.51 0.90
C LEU A 60 3.36 7.44 0.24
N ILE A 61 4.66 7.21 0.44
CA ILE A 61 5.71 7.99 -0.23
C ILE A 61 5.64 7.81 -1.74
N ILE A 62 5.41 6.59 -2.22
CA ILE A 62 5.26 6.32 -3.66
C ILE A 62 4.04 7.07 -4.21
N ILE A 63 2.90 7.05 -3.50
CA ILE A 63 1.69 7.79 -3.90
C ILE A 63 1.98 9.28 -4.09
N VAL A 64 2.56 9.90 -3.07
CA VAL A 64 2.77 11.36 -3.05
C VAL A 64 3.67 11.76 -4.21
N LYS A 65 4.75 11.00 -4.46
CA LYS A 65 5.65 11.24 -5.59
C LYS A 65 4.94 11.15 -6.93
N GLU A 66 4.13 10.12 -7.14
CA GLU A 66 3.40 9.94 -8.40
C GLU A 66 2.30 11.01 -8.59
N TYR A 67 1.64 11.42 -7.51
CA TYR A 67 0.66 12.51 -7.54
C TYR A 67 1.29 13.87 -7.85
N GLU A 68 2.47 14.16 -7.30
CA GLU A 68 3.20 15.40 -7.60
C GLU A 68 3.62 15.47 -9.08
N ILE A 69 4.02 14.36 -9.68
CA ILE A 69 4.35 14.25 -11.11
C ILE A 69 3.15 14.56 -12.02
N ILE A 70 1.91 14.32 -11.56
CA ILE A 70 0.70 14.58 -12.36
C ILE A 70 0.27 16.06 -12.28
N ARG A 71 0.66 16.77 -11.21
CA ARG A 71 0.31 18.18 -11.02
C ARG A 71 1.19 19.16 -11.81
N TYR A 72 2.35 18.72 -12.30
CA TYR A 72 3.23 19.47 -13.20
C TYR A 72 3.05 19.04 -14.68
#